data_AF-A0A259FUY5-F1
#
_entry.id   AF-A0A259FUY5-F1
#
_cell.length_a   1.000
_cell.length_b   1.000
_cell.length_c   1.000
_cell.angle_alpha   90.00
_cell.angle_beta   90.00
_cell.angle_gamma   90.00
#
_symmetry.space_group_name_H-M   'P 1'
#
loop_
_entity.id
_entity.type
_entity.pdbx_description
1 polymer ?
#
loop_
_entity_poly.entity_id
_entity_poly.type
_entity_poly.pdbx_seq_one_letter_code
_entity_poly.pdbx_strand_id
1 'polypeptide(L)'
;MEYADTHGTVLAFDLGLKRTGVASGELSIGVAHPLTVIQAESTDARIAAIGKLIVEWQPVLLVLGLPIHVDGSEHEMTRVARNFGRKLESTFKLPLFWIDERHTSTAAESELHARGIHGKKNKALVDAVAAQLILQGFLKSAQPLGTLDISFYRDDFSRIGLHPQVKPSNLPFDLEGRDILLVDDVLHSGRTVRAAMNELFDYGRPATIRLAVLIDRGDHELPIRPDFVGLTLNVPKHQNINLSRLDDGHLTLSLA
;
A
#
# COMPACT_ATOMS: atom_id res chain seq x y z
N MET A 1 -11.91 6.72 -20.15
CA MET A 1 -11.30 7.88 -19.48
C MET A 1 -9.89 7.46 -19.10
N GLU A 2 -8.89 8.12 -19.67
CA GLU A 2 -7.51 8.01 -19.21
C GLU A 2 -7.40 8.78 -17.89
N TYR A 3 -7.18 8.05 -16.80
CA TYR A 3 -6.95 8.62 -15.46
C TYR A 3 -5.45 8.83 -15.20
N ALA A 4 -4.64 8.95 -16.26
CA ALA A 4 -3.18 8.97 -16.18
C ALA A 4 -2.64 10.10 -15.26
N ASP A 5 -3.38 11.21 -15.16
CA ASP A 5 -3.02 12.37 -14.34
C ASP A 5 -3.79 12.44 -13.00
N THR A 6 -4.57 11.41 -12.66
CA THR A 6 -5.29 11.37 -11.37
C THR A 6 -4.36 10.84 -10.29
N HIS A 7 -4.11 11.65 -9.27
CA HIS A 7 -3.35 11.28 -8.08
C HIS A 7 -4.28 11.21 -6.87
N GLY A 8 -4.03 10.29 -5.96
CA GLY A 8 -4.77 10.16 -4.71
C GLY A 8 -5.15 8.72 -4.37
N THR A 9 -5.70 8.60 -3.16
CA THR A 9 -6.06 7.33 -2.57
C THR A 9 -7.21 6.67 -3.34
N VAL A 10 -7.13 5.36 -3.48
CA VAL A 10 -8.14 4.50 -4.09
C VAL A 10 -8.62 3.51 -3.04
N LEU A 11 -9.94 3.37 -2.92
CA LEU A 11 -10.52 2.26 -2.16
C LEU A 11 -11.06 1.20 -3.10
N ALA A 12 -10.73 -0.06 -2.83
CA ALA A 12 -11.30 -1.19 -3.53
C ALA A 12 -12.17 -2.06 -2.63
N PHE A 13 -13.18 -2.67 -3.25
CA PHE A 13 -14.15 -3.50 -2.56
C PHE A 13 -14.31 -4.85 -3.25
N ASP A 14 -14.26 -5.92 -2.45
CA ASP A 14 -14.67 -7.27 -2.81
C ASP A 14 -16.04 -7.56 -2.19
N LEU A 15 -17.07 -7.77 -3.02
CA LEU A 15 -18.44 -7.92 -2.55
C LEU A 15 -18.80 -9.39 -2.30
N GLY A 16 -18.90 -9.76 -1.03
CA GLY A 16 -19.60 -10.97 -0.59
C GLY A 16 -21.05 -10.72 -0.18
N LEU A 17 -21.78 -11.81 0.06
CA LEU A 17 -23.16 -11.79 0.55
C LEU A 17 -23.30 -11.04 1.88
N LYS A 18 -22.47 -11.38 2.87
CA LYS A 18 -22.53 -10.83 4.25
C LYS A 18 -21.36 -9.90 4.60
N ARG A 19 -20.29 -9.95 3.82
CA ARG A 19 -19.01 -9.32 4.12
C ARG A 19 -18.49 -8.63 2.88
N THR A 20 -17.82 -7.51 3.08
CA THR A 20 -17.16 -6.78 2.01
C THR A 20 -15.72 -6.56 2.41
N GLY A 21 -14.81 -7.20 1.68
CA GLY A 21 -13.39 -6.92 1.81
C GLY A 21 -13.11 -5.50 1.35
N VAL A 22 -12.25 -4.79 2.05
CA VAL A 22 -11.82 -3.44 1.67
C VAL A 22 -10.32 -3.39 1.60
N ALA A 23 -9.80 -2.77 0.55
CA ALA A 23 -8.39 -2.44 0.40
C ALA A 23 -8.22 -0.96 0.08
N SER A 24 -7.08 -0.42 0.46
CA SER A 24 -6.64 0.92 0.08
C SER A 24 -5.36 0.84 -0.74
N GLY A 25 -5.13 1.85 -1.55
CA GLY A 25 -3.92 1.99 -2.36
C GLY A 25 -3.80 3.41 -2.86
N GLU A 26 -2.69 3.72 -3.51
CA GLU A 26 -2.40 5.05 -4.03
C GLU A 26 -2.03 4.93 -5.51
N LEU A 27 -2.68 5.72 -6.38
CA LEU A 27 -2.49 5.64 -7.84
C LEU A 27 -1.02 5.84 -8.23
N SER A 28 -0.34 6.75 -7.53
CA SER A 28 1.06 7.10 -7.82
C SER A 28 2.05 6.03 -7.35
N ILE A 29 1.72 5.27 -6.30
CA ILE A 29 2.59 4.24 -5.70
C ILE A 29 2.37 2.88 -6.39
N GLY A 30 1.14 2.62 -6.85
CA GLY A 30 0.81 1.37 -7.53
C GLY A 30 0.75 0.14 -6.61
N VAL A 31 0.68 0.34 -5.29
CA VAL A 31 0.61 -0.73 -4.29
C VAL A 31 -0.73 -0.71 -3.56
N ALA A 32 -1.32 -1.88 -3.39
CA ALA A 32 -2.53 -2.09 -2.62
C ALA A 32 -2.25 -2.77 -1.27
N HIS A 33 -2.98 -2.36 -0.23
CA HIS A 33 -2.95 -2.93 1.11
C HIS A 33 -4.36 -3.34 1.56
N PRO A 34 -4.50 -4.47 2.28
CA PRO A 34 -5.78 -4.83 2.87
C PRO A 34 -6.09 -3.83 3.98
N LEU A 35 -7.28 -3.23 3.94
CA LEU A 35 -7.68 -2.19 4.88
C LEU A 35 -8.54 -2.77 6.00
N THR A 36 -9.68 -3.36 5.67
CA THR A 36 -10.62 -3.89 6.67
C THR A 36 -11.66 -4.81 6.02
N VAL A 37 -12.57 -5.36 6.85
CA VAL A 37 -13.78 -6.04 6.37
C VAL A 37 -15.02 -5.40 6.96
N ILE A 38 -15.92 -4.99 6.09
CA ILE A 38 -17.24 -4.50 6.48
C ILE A 38 -18.17 -5.70 6.62
N GLN A 39 -18.72 -5.89 7.82
CA GLN A 39 -19.85 -6.81 8.04
C GLN A 39 -21.14 -6.01 8.04
N ALA A 40 -22.04 -6.32 7.11
CA ALA A 40 -23.31 -5.61 6.99
C ALA A 40 -24.39 -6.53 6.42
N GLU A 41 -25.52 -6.58 7.12
CA GLU A 41 -26.69 -7.40 6.76
C GLU A 41 -27.60 -6.74 5.71
N SER A 42 -27.40 -5.45 5.44
CA SER A 42 -28.14 -4.71 4.40
C SER A 42 -27.22 -3.84 3.55
N THR A 43 -27.68 -3.51 2.35
CA THR A 43 -26.99 -2.58 1.44
C THR A 43 -26.80 -1.20 2.07
N ASP A 44 -27.80 -0.71 2.81
CA ASP A 44 -27.75 0.63 3.41
C ASP A 44 -26.74 0.70 4.56
N ALA A 45 -26.71 -0.32 5.42
CA ALA A 45 -25.69 -0.43 6.47
C ALA A 45 -24.28 -0.52 5.87
N ARG A 46 -24.13 -1.22 4.75
CA ARG A 46 -22.86 -1.33 4.03
C ARG A 46 -22.41 0.00 3.44
N ILE A 47 -23.31 0.75 2.80
CA ILE A 47 -23.00 2.09 2.29
C ILE A 47 -22.65 3.05 3.41
N ALA A 48 -23.37 3.03 4.54
CA ALA A 48 -23.04 3.87 5.69
C ALA A 48 -21.63 3.56 6.25
N ALA A 49 -21.25 2.28 6.32
CA ALA A 49 -19.90 1.88 6.73
C ALA A 49 -18.82 2.35 5.74
N ILE A 50 -19.06 2.22 4.44
CA ILE A 50 -18.15 2.76 3.41
C ILE A 50 -18.05 4.28 3.50
N GLY A 51 -19.16 4.98 3.81
CA GLY A 51 -19.16 6.42 3.98
C GLY A 51 -18.18 6.89 5.06
N LYS A 52 -18.02 6.13 6.15
CA LYS A 52 -17.00 6.42 7.17
C LYS A 52 -15.59 6.31 6.60
N LEU A 53 -15.32 5.27 5.82
CA LEU A 53 -14.02 5.10 5.17
C LEU A 53 -13.75 6.18 4.11
N ILE A 54 -14.77 6.63 3.38
CA ILE A 54 -14.61 7.71 2.40
C ILE A 54 -14.29 9.04 3.10
N VAL A 55 -14.92 9.33 4.24
CA VAL A 55 -14.59 10.53 5.04
C VAL A 55 -13.16 10.46 5.57
N GLU A 56 -12.73 9.29 6.04
CA GLU A 56 -11.40 9.09 6.63
C GLU A 56 -10.28 9.08 5.57
N TRP A 57 -10.45 8.34 4.49
CA TRP A 57 -9.41 8.10 3.48
C TRP A 57 -9.47 9.05 2.30
N GLN A 58 -10.54 9.84 2.17
CA GLN A 58 -10.76 10.82 1.10
C GLN A 58 -10.36 10.32 -0.30
N PRO A 59 -10.84 9.14 -0.75
CA PRO A 59 -10.39 8.56 -2.00
C PRO A 59 -10.85 9.39 -3.21
N VAL A 60 -10.00 9.44 -4.21
CA VAL A 60 -10.30 10.08 -5.51
C VAL A 60 -11.02 9.13 -6.47
N LEU A 61 -10.95 7.82 -6.19
CA LEU A 61 -11.50 6.76 -7.04
C LEU A 61 -11.93 5.56 -6.19
N LEU A 62 -13.01 4.89 -6.61
CA LEU A 62 -13.45 3.63 -6.06
C LEU A 62 -13.27 2.50 -7.08
N VAL A 63 -12.87 1.32 -6.62
CA VAL A 63 -12.72 0.10 -7.42
C VAL A 63 -13.65 -0.97 -6.86
N LEU A 64 -14.40 -1.65 -7.73
CA LEU A 64 -15.33 -2.69 -7.32
C LEU A 64 -15.12 -3.93 -8.19
N GLY A 65 -14.88 -5.05 -7.52
CA GLY A 65 -14.82 -6.34 -8.17
C GLY A 65 -16.18 -6.77 -8.74
N LEU A 66 -16.14 -7.37 -9.92
CA LEU A 66 -17.26 -8.00 -10.59
C LEU A 66 -17.01 -9.51 -10.68
N PRO A 67 -17.76 -10.31 -9.90
CA PRO A 67 -17.73 -11.76 -10.07
C PRO A 67 -18.37 -12.11 -11.42
N ILE A 68 -17.57 -12.68 -12.32
CA ILE A 68 -18.01 -13.22 -13.61
C ILE A 68 -17.63 -14.71 -13.65
N HIS A 69 -18.61 -15.58 -13.76
CA HIS A 69 -18.37 -17.03 -13.80
C HIS A 69 -17.99 -17.49 -15.21
N VAL A 70 -17.08 -18.46 -15.29
CA VAL A 70 -16.45 -18.95 -16.53
C VAL A 70 -17.45 -19.70 -17.43
N ASP A 71 -18.58 -20.16 -16.88
CA ASP A 71 -19.58 -20.98 -17.59
C ASP A 71 -20.73 -20.18 -18.22
N GLY A 72 -20.75 -18.85 -18.06
CA GLY A 72 -21.82 -18.01 -18.63
C GLY A 72 -23.20 -18.19 -18.00
N SER A 73 -23.34 -18.88 -16.86
CA SER A 73 -24.59 -18.99 -16.12
C SER A 73 -24.91 -17.71 -15.33
N GLU A 74 -26.17 -17.26 -15.44
CA GLU A 74 -26.73 -15.99 -14.94
C GLU A 74 -26.95 -15.96 -13.41
N HIS A 75 -27.08 -14.86 -12.66
CA HIS A 75 -26.98 -13.41 -12.87
C HIS A 75 -26.96 -12.67 -11.51
N GLU A 76 -27.10 -13.36 -10.37
CA GLU A 76 -27.56 -12.72 -9.14
C GLU A 76 -26.47 -11.90 -8.44
N MET A 77 -25.27 -12.46 -8.25
CA MET A 77 -24.17 -11.72 -7.61
C MET A 77 -23.67 -10.56 -8.49
N THR A 78 -23.55 -10.79 -9.80
CA THR A 78 -23.17 -9.72 -10.74
C THR A 78 -24.22 -8.61 -10.77
N ARG A 79 -25.52 -8.95 -10.71
CA ARG A 79 -26.61 -7.95 -10.61
C ARG A 79 -26.57 -7.22 -9.28
N VAL A 80 -26.33 -7.92 -8.17
CA VAL A 80 -26.17 -7.32 -6.84
C VAL A 80 -24.98 -6.35 -6.84
N ALA A 81 -23.82 -6.76 -7.37
CA ALA A 81 -22.63 -5.91 -7.48
C ALA A 81 -22.87 -4.68 -8.35
N ARG A 82 -23.54 -4.84 -9.50
CA ARG A 82 -23.91 -3.72 -10.39
C ARG A 82 -24.86 -2.73 -9.71
N ASN A 83 -25.90 -3.22 -9.06
CA ASN A 83 -26.86 -2.38 -8.33
C ASN A 83 -26.17 -1.66 -7.16
N PHE A 84 -25.31 -2.38 -6.44
CA PHE A 84 -24.53 -1.81 -5.34
C PHE A 84 -23.60 -0.70 -5.84
N GLY A 85 -22.81 -0.94 -6.89
CA GLY A 85 -21.89 0.06 -7.43
C GLY A 85 -22.60 1.29 -7.98
N ARG A 86 -23.75 1.14 -8.66
CA ARG A 86 -24.59 2.29 -9.04
C ARG A 86 -25.05 3.11 -7.83
N LYS A 87 -25.41 2.43 -6.74
CA LYS A 87 -25.79 3.10 -5.49
C LYS A 87 -24.59 3.80 -4.84
N LEU A 88 -23.41 3.18 -4.88
CA LEU A 88 -22.14 3.74 -4.40
C LEU A 88 -21.79 5.05 -5.14
N GLU A 89 -21.75 4.99 -6.47
CA GLU A 89 -21.43 6.12 -7.35
C GLU A 89 -22.45 7.26 -7.17
N SER A 90 -23.75 6.94 -7.13
CA SER A 90 -24.79 7.96 -6.93
C SER A 90 -24.75 8.59 -5.53
N THR A 91 -24.36 7.84 -4.49
CA THR A 91 -24.30 8.33 -3.10
C THR A 91 -23.09 9.22 -2.86
N PHE A 92 -21.91 8.80 -3.31
CA PHE A 92 -20.64 9.48 -2.98
C PHE A 92 -20.11 10.41 -4.07
N LYS A 93 -20.67 10.34 -5.29
CA LYS A 93 -20.23 11.14 -6.45
C LYS A 93 -18.75 10.96 -6.79
N LEU A 94 -18.19 9.79 -6.45
CA LEU A 94 -16.84 9.39 -6.81
C LEU A 94 -16.88 8.48 -8.04
N PRO A 95 -15.87 8.56 -8.94
CA PRO A 95 -15.79 7.65 -10.06
C PRO A 95 -15.65 6.20 -9.55
N LEU A 96 -16.29 5.27 -10.25
CA LEU A 96 -16.28 3.85 -9.92
C LEU A 96 -15.71 3.04 -11.09
N PHE A 97 -14.63 2.30 -10.83
CA PHE A 97 -14.02 1.39 -11.78
C PHE A 97 -14.40 -0.07 -11.47
N TRP A 98 -14.67 -0.85 -12.51
CA TRP A 98 -15.08 -2.25 -12.39
C TRP A 98 -13.95 -3.18 -12.81
N ILE A 99 -13.67 -4.20 -12.00
CA ILE A 99 -12.62 -5.19 -12.29
C ILE A 99 -13.22 -6.58 -12.42
N ASP A 100 -12.89 -7.28 -13.50
CA ASP A 100 -13.30 -8.67 -13.73
C ASP A 100 -12.50 -9.63 -12.84
N GLU A 101 -13.18 -10.34 -11.93
CA GLU A 101 -12.56 -11.20 -10.91
C GLU A 101 -12.15 -12.60 -11.39
N ARG A 102 -12.29 -12.92 -12.69
CA ARG A 102 -12.03 -14.27 -13.23
C ARG A 102 -10.65 -14.89 -12.92
N HIS A 103 -9.66 -14.08 -12.57
CA HIS A 103 -8.28 -14.53 -12.33
C HIS A 103 -7.83 -14.44 -10.87
N THR A 104 -8.63 -13.89 -9.96
CA THR A 104 -8.16 -13.53 -8.60
C THR A 104 -8.46 -14.57 -7.52
N SER A 105 -9.47 -15.43 -7.67
CA SER A 105 -9.86 -16.38 -6.61
C SER A 105 -8.77 -17.41 -6.28
N THR A 106 -8.24 -18.09 -7.29
CA THR A 106 -7.16 -19.09 -7.11
C THR A 106 -5.84 -18.45 -6.70
N ALA A 107 -5.56 -17.23 -7.18
CA ALA A 107 -4.37 -16.47 -6.80
C ALA A 107 -4.43 -16.01 -5.33
N ALA A 108 -5.62 -15.60 -4.86
CA ALA A 108 -5.84 -15.22 -3.47
C ALA A 108 -5.61 -16.38 -2.50
N GLU A 109 -6.19 -17.54 -2.81
CA GLU A 109 -6.02 -18.74 -2.00
C GLU A 109 -4.55 -19.19 -1.95
N SER A 110 -3.84 -19.12 -3.10
CA SER A 110 -2.41 -19.48 -3.17
C SER A 110 -1.52 -18.52 -2.39
N GLU A 111 -1.76 -17.21 -2.47
CA GLU A 111 -1.02 -16.17 -1.73
C GLU A 111 -1.26 -16.30 -0.21
N LEU A 112 -2.50 -16.53 0.20
CA LEU A 112 -2.86 -16.77 1.60
C LEU A 112 -2.20 -18.04 2.13
N HIS A 113 -2.14 -19.10 1.31
CA HIS A 113 -1.45 -20.33 1.64
C HIS A 113 0.07 -20.12 1.79
N ALA A 114 0.70 -19.35 0.89
CA ALA A 114 2.12 -19.01 0.96
C ALA A 114 2.48 -18.20 2.21
N ARG A 115 1.55 -17.38 2.71
CA ARG A 115 1.70 -16.60 3.95
C ARG A 115 1.37 -17.38 5.23
N GLY A 116 1.09 -18.68 5.13
CA GLY A 116 0.72 -19.52 6.28
C GLY A 116 -0.62 -19.17 6.92
N ILE A 117 -1.47 -18.41 6.21
CA ILE A 117 -2.80 -18.03 6.69
C ILE A 117 -3.74 -19.21 6.41
N HIS A 118 -4.03 -20.00 7.44
CA HIS A 118 -4.93 -21.15 7.35
C HIS A 118 -6.14 -21.02 8.28
N GLY A 119 -7.28 -21.57 7.84
CA GLY A 119 -8.43 -21.87 8.68
C GLY A 119 -9.42 -20.72 8.93
N LYS A 120 -10.60 -21.09 9.46
CA LYS A 120 -11.73 -20.20 9.75
C LYS A 120 -11.39 -19.00 10.65
N LYS A 121 -10.29 -19.06 11.43
CA LYS A 121 -9.86 -17.99 12.35
C LYS A 121 -9.50 -16.69 11.63
N ASN A 122 -9.04 -16.75 10.37
CA ASN A 122 -8.58 -15.56 9.64
C ASN A 122 -9.52 -15.15 8.49
N LYS A 123 -10.80 -15.55 8.54
CA LYS A 123 -11.74 -15.34 7.43
C LYS A 123 -11.97 -13.86 7.08
N ALA A 124 -11.77 -12.94 8.02
CA ALA A 124 -11.81 -11.50 7.75
C ALA A 124 -10.55 -11.05 6.98
N LEU A 125 -9.37 -11.49 7.39
CA LEU A 125 -8.13 -11.20 6.67
C LEU A 125 -8.19 -11.70 5.22
N VAL A 126 -8.78 -12.88 5.00
CA VAL A 126 -8.99 -13.44 3.65
C VAL A 126 -9.81 -12.51 2.76
N ASP A 127 -10.95 -12.00 3.23
CA ASP A 127 -11.79 -11.11 2.40
C ASP A 127 -11.07 -9.78 2.10
N ALA A 128 -10.37 -9.19 3.08
CA ALA A 128 -9.61 -7.97 2.86
C ALA A 128 -8.46 -8.17 1.85
N VAL A 129 -7.83 -9.35 1.85
CA VAL A 129 -6.80 -9.72 0.87
C VAL A 129 -7.39 -9.90 -0.54
N ALA A 130 -8.63 -10.39 -0.67
CA ALA A 130 -9.29 -10.45 -1.97
C ALA A 130 -9.48 -9.04 -2.58
N ALA A 131 -9.95 -8.08 -1.78
CA ALA A 131 -10.03 -6.67 -2.19
C ALA A 131 -8.66 -6.08 -2.54
N GLN A 132 -7.61 -6.47 -1.80
CA GLN A 132 -6.23 -6.05 -2.10
C GLN A 132 -5.80 -6.53 -3.48
N LEU A 133 -6.11 -7.78 -3.85
CA LEU A 133 -5.73 -8.34 -5.15
C LEU A 133 -6.49 -7.70 -6.31
N ILE A 134 -7.78 -7.39 -6.12
CA ILE A 134 -8.57 -6.60 -7.07
C ILE A 134 -7.89 -5.25 -7.32
N LEU A 135 -7.57 -4.52 -6.24
CA LEU A 135 -6.92 -3.22 -6.35
C LEU A 135 -5.52 -3.34 -6.95
N GLN A 136 -4.76 -4.35 -6.55
CA GLN A 136 -3.42 -4.56 -7.07
C GLN A 136 -3.45 -4.90 -8.57
N GLY A 137 -4.48 -5.61 -9.05
CA GLY A 137 -4.69 -5.85 -10.48
C GLY A 137 -4.98 -4.56 -11.24
N PHE A 138 -5.83 -3.69 -10.68
CA PHE A 138 -6.09 -2.35 -11.20
C PHE A 138 -4.80 -1.49 -11.23
N LEU A 139 -4.05 -1.47 -10.13
CA LEU A 139 -2.82 -0.69 -9.97
C LEU A 139 -1.60 -1.27 -10.73
N LYS A 140 -1.51 -2.58 -10.98
CA LYS A 140 -0.42 -3.20 -11.75
C LYS A 140 -0.44 -2.80 -13.22
N SER A 141 -1.57 -2.28 -13.72
CA SER A 141 -1.59 -1.60 -15.01
C SER A 141 -0.81 -0.27 -14.99
N ALA A 142 -0.44 0.24 -13.81
CA ALA A 142 0.21 1.54 -13.65
C ALA A 142 1.73 1.48 -13.78
N GLN A 143 2.52 0.77 -12.94
CA GLN A 143 4.00 0.73 -13.06
C GLN A 143 4.67 -0.52 -12.42
N PRO A 144 5.86 -0.95 -12.89
CA PRO A 144 6.61 -2.06 -12.31
C PRO A 144 7.27 -1.68 -10.98
N LEU A 145 7.32 -2.62 -10.03
CA LEU A 145 8.02 -2.43 -8.74
C LEU A 145 9.53 -2.67 -8.88
N GLY A 146 10.32 -1.97 -8.07
CA GLY A 146 11.77 -2.11 -7.98
C GLY A 146 12.27 -2.33 -6.56
N THR A 147 13.51 -2.75 -6.42
CA THR A 147 14.21 -2.96 -5.14
C THR A 147 15.47 -2.09 -5.09
N LEU A 148 15.65 -1.34 -4.01
CA LEU A 148 16.85 -0.53 -3.75
C LEU A 148 17.67 -1.20 -2.64
N ASP A 149 18.92 -1.57 -2.94
CA ASP A 149 19.88 -2.08 -1.96
C ASP A 149 20.95 -1.01 -1.72
N ILE A 150 20.89 -0.37 -0.55
CA ILE A 150 21.79 0.72 -0.17
C ILE A 150 23.11 0.23 0.45
N SER A 151 23.35 -1.08 0.49
CA SER A 151 24.47 -1.70 1.20
C SER A 151 25.83 -1.19 0.73
N PHE A 152 25.97 -0.85 -0.56
CA PHE A 152 27.21 -0.30 -1.13
C PHE A 152 27.59 1.07 -0.57
N TYR A 153 26.61 1.85 -0.11
CA TYR A 153 26.79 3.24 0.30
C TYR A 153 26.71 3.48 1.82
N ARG A 154 26.58 2.41 2.63
CA ARG A 154 26.60 2.55 4.09
C ARG A 154 28.03 2.83 4.58
N ASP A 155 28.18 3.76 5.51
CA ASP A 155 29.49 4.25 5.98
C ASP A 155 30.32 3.22 6.77
N ASP A 156 29.70 2.10 7.17
CA ASP A 156 30.33 0.96 7.84
C ASP A 156 30.83 -0.13 6.88
N PHE A 157 30.57 0.02 5.58
CA PHE A 157 30.97 -0.93 4.53
C PHE A 157 32.49 -1.20 4.51
N SER A 158 33.32 -0.21 4.81
CA SER A 158 34.78 -0.37 4.82
C SER A 158 35.34 -1.07 6.07
N ARG A 159 34.53 -1.28 7.13
CA ARG A 159 34.98 -1.90 8.39
C ARG A 159 34.75 -3.42 8.45
N ILE A 160 33.85 -3.96 7.64
CA ILE A 160 33.41 -5.37 7.73
C ILE A 160 33.96 -6.23 6.57
N GLY A 161 34.58 -5.61 5.55
CA GLY A 161 35.05 -6.32 4.36
C GLY A 161 33.89 -6.76 3.45
N LEU A 162 34.21 -7.11 2.20
CA LEU A 162 33.22 -7.52 1.19
C LEU A 162 32.37 -8.69 1.71
N HIS A 163 31.12 -8.42 2.11
CA HIS A 163 30.14 -9.47 2.34
C HIS A 163 29.76 -10.08 0.98
N PRO A 164 29.92 -11.40 0.76
CA PRO A 164 29.72 -12.03 -0.56
C PRO A 164 28.27 -12.03 -1.09
N GLN A 165 27.34 -11.31 -0.44
CA GLN A 165 25.91 -11.39 -0.71
C GLN A 165 25.22 -10.04 -0.99
N VAL A 166 25.97 -8.97 -1.24
CA VAL A 166 25.34 -7.71 -1.68
C VAL A 166 24.65 -7.96 -3.02
N LYS A 167 23.33 -7.70 -3.08
CA LYS A 167 22.56 -7.83 -4.31
C LYS A 167 22.48 -6.44 -4.95
N PRO A 168 22.62 -6.31 -6.28
CA PRO A 168 22.44 -5.03 -6.93
C PRO A 168 20.99 -4.55 -6.76
N SER A 169 20.81 -3.24 -6.67
CA SER A 169 19.48 -2.65 -6.83
C SER A 169 18.91 -3.03 -8.20
N ASN A 170 17.58 -3.09 -8.28
CA ASN A 170 16.85 -3.34 -9.51
C ASN A 170 15.65 -2.41 -9.57
N LEU A 171 15.79 -1.30 -10.29
CA LEU A 171 14.71 -0.36 -10.56
C LEU A 171 14.32 -0.54 -12.04
N PRO A 172 13.32 -1.38 -12.37
CA PRO A 172 12.96 -1.70 -13.76
C PRO A 172 12.14 -0.59 -14.45
N PHE A 173 12.38 0.65 -14.05
CA PHE A 173 11.73 1.86 -14.54
C PHE A 173 12.75 2.99 -14.59
N ASP A 174 12.57 3.90 -15.54
CA ASP A 174 13.41 5.09 -15.69
C ASP A 174 13.15 6.07 -14.54
N LEU A 175 14.21 6.58 -13.89
CA LEU A 175 14.11 7.60 -12.85
C LEU A 175 14.24 9.04 -13.39
N GLU A 176 14.61 9.21 -14.66
CA GLU A 176 14.87 10.52 -15.24
C GLU A 176 13.63 11.43 -15.15
N GLY A 177 13.82 12.62 -14.58
CA GLY A 177 12.78 13.64 -14.44
C GLY A 177 11.64 13.29 -13.49
N ARG A 178 11.73 12.21 -12.71
CA ARG A 178 10.65 11.79 -11.79
C ARG A 178 10.69 12.50 -10.45
N ASP A 179 9.50 12.68 -9.86
CA ASP A 179 9.36 13.07 -8.45
C ASP A 179 9.44 11.84 -7.56
N ILE A 180 10.45 11.79 -6.69
CA ILE A 180 10.71 10.66 -5.81
C ILE A 180 10.37 11.02 -4.37
N LEU A 181 9.63 10.14 -3.70
CA LEU A 181 9.37 10.19 -2.26
C LEU A 181 10.11 9.03 -1.59
N LEU A 182 11.15 9.34 -0.82
CA LEU A 182 11.78 8.40 0.09
C LEU A 182 10.94 8.30 1.37
N VAL A 183 10.70 7.09 1.84
CA VAL A 183 9.95 6.83 3.07
C VAL A 183 10.80 5.99 4.01
N ASP A 184 10.98 6.47 5.23
CA ASP A 184 11.73 5.76 6.29
C ASP A 184 10.93 5.73 7.60
N ASP A 185 11.22 4.79 8.50
CA ASP A 185 10.52 4.71 9.78
C ASP A 185 11.05 5.77 10.77
N VAL A 186 12.38 5.82 10.98
CA VAL A 186 13.02 6.69 11.96
C VAL A 186 14.23 7.40 11.34
N LEU A 187 14.14 8.72 11.19
CA LEU A 187 15.31 9.53 10.82
C LEU A 187 16.19 9.78 12.06
N HIS A 188 17.42 9.26 12.02
CA HIS A 188 18.45 9.51 13.02
C HIS A 188 19.64 10.29 12.44
N SER A 189 20.75 9.63 12.09
CA SER A 189 21.96 10.29 11.59
C SER A 189 21.83 10.82 10.15
N GLY A 190 20.84 10.33 9.39
CA GLY A 190 20.64 10.62 7.96
C GLY A 190 21.45 9.73 7.01
N ARG A 191 22.30 8.83 7.51
CA ARG A 191 23.21 8.03 6.67
C ARG A 191 22.48 7.06 5.73
N THR A 192 21.40 6.43 6.21
CA THR A 192 20.53 5.54 5.40
C THR A 192 19.92 6.29 4.22
N VAL A 193 19.34 7.47 4.46
CA VAL A 193 18.73 8.31 3.43
C VAL A 193 19.79 8.77 2.41
N ARG A 194 20.97 9.21 2.88
CA ARG A 194 22.08 9.58 1.98
C ARG A 194 22.48 8.43 1.05
N ALA A 195 22.59 7.22 1.62
CA ALA A 195 22.92 6.03 0.84
C ALA A 195 21.85 5.71 -0.21
N ALA A 196 20.57 5.82 0.15
CA ALA A 196 19.46 5.67 -0.78
C ALA A 196 19.48 6.71 -1.92
N MET A 197 19.76 7.98 -1.60
CA MET A 197 19.88 9.04 -2.60
C MET A 197 21.01 8.74 -3.59
N ASN A 198 22.19 8.36 -3.10
CA ASN A 198 23.33 8.02 -3.96
C ASN A 198 22.98 6.86 -4.90
N GLU A 199 22.40 5.79 -4.37
CA GLU A 199 21.97 4.64 -5.16
C GLU A 199 20.95 5.04 -6.23
N LEU A 200 19.94 5.86 -5.90
CA LEU A 200 18.98 6.37 -6.89
C LEU A 200 19.67 7.12 -8.05
N PHE A 201 20.70 7.91 -7.75
CA PHE A 201 21.43 8.67 -8.76
C PHE A 201 22.26 7.79 -9.71
N ASP A 202 22.49 6.51 -9.40
CA ASP A 202 23.10 5.55 -10.32
C ASP A 202 22.09 5.05 -11.39
N TYR A 203 20.79 5.20 -11.14
CA TYR A 203 19.70 4.73 -12.02
C TYR A 203 18.99 5.86 -12.80
N GLY A 204 19.33 7.12 -12.56
CA GLY A 204 18.82 8.28 -13.32
C GLY A 204 18.92 9.60 -12.57
N ARG A 205 18.36 10.67 -13.13
CA ARG A 205 18.26 11.99 -12.47
C ARG A 205 16.81 12.34 -12.15
N PRO A 206 16.34 12.13 -10.91
CA PRO A 206 15.05 12.62 -10.45
C PRO A 206 14.90 14.14 -10.61
N ALA A 207 13.68 14.62 -10.89
CA ALA A 207 13.35 16.05 -10.85
C ALA A 207 13.31 16.56 -9.41
N THR A 208 12.74 15.76 -8.50
CA THR A 208 12.73 16.04 -7.06
C THR A 208 12.96 14.77 -6.24
N ILE A 209 13.56 14.92 -5.06
CA ILE A 209 13.61 13.88 -4.03
C ILE A 209 13.10 14.52 -2.74
N ARG A 210 12.01 13.98 -2.20
CA ARG A 210 11.44 14.36 -0.91
C ARG A 210 11.56 13.22 0.09
N LEU A 211 11.60 13.54 1.37
CA LEU A 211 11.71 12.56 2.45
C LEU A 211 10.48 12.63 3.37
N ALA A 212 9.79 11.51 3.55
CA ALA A 212 8.77 11.32 4.57
C ALA A 212 9.27 10.32 5.63
N VAL A 213 9.12 10.67 6.90
CA VAL A 213 9.44 9.75 8.00
C VAL A 213 8.33 9.68 9.03
N LEU A 214 8.14 8.50 9.62
CA LEU A 214 7.19 8.37 10.73
C LEU A 214 7.71 9.14 11.95
N ILE A 215 9.00 9.02 12.25
CA ILE A 215 9.63 9.71 13.38
C ILE A 215 10.92 10.41 12.97
N ASP A 216 11.05 11.66 13.38
CA ASP A 216 12.34 12.35 13.48
C ASP A 216 12.82 12.30 14.93
N ARG A 217 13.95 11.62 15.18
CA ARG A 217 14.51 11.52 16.54
C ARG A 217 15.55 12.59 16.90
N GLY A 218 15.83 13.53 15.98
CA GLY A 218 16.89 14.51 16.11
C GLY A 218 18.30 13.93 16.02
N ASP A 219 19.29 14.69 16.51
CA ASP A 219 20.71 14.33 16.52
C ASP A 219 21.27 13.94 15.14
N HIS A 220 20.80 14.62 14.08
CA HIS A 220 21.30 14.39 12.72
C HIS A 220 22.79 14.67 12.60
N GLU A 221 23.52 13.77 11.94
CA GLU A 221 24.94 13.93 11.64
C GLU A 221 25.16 14.49 10.23
N LEU A 222 24.18 14.31 9.36
CA LEU A 222 24.17 14.81 7.99
C LEU A 222 23.14 15.94 7.84
N PRO A 223 23.31 16.85 6.86
CA PRO A 223 22.38 17.95 6.60
C PRO A 223 21.12 17.46 5.86
N ILE A 224 20.49 16.41 6.37
CA ILE A 224 19.27 15.79 5.84
C ILE A 224 18.14 16.10 6.80
N ARG A 225 17.02 16.58 6.26
CA ARG A 225 15.79 16.85 7.01
C ARG A 225 14.61 16.24 6.24
N PRO A 226 13.58 15.74 6.95
CA PRO A 226 12.38 15.25 6.29
C PRO A 226 11.50 16.42 5.85
N ASP A 227 10.89 16.30 4.68
CA ASP A 227 9.83 17.20 4.22
C ASP A 227 8.51 16.91 4.94
N PHE A 228 8.28 15.64 5.31
CA PHE A 228 7.11 15.19 6.04
C PHE A 228 7.54 14.39 7.26
N VAL A 229 7.04 14.77 8.44
CA VAL A 229 7.34 14.09 9.70
C VAL A 229 6.03 13.76 10.42
N GLY A 230 5.85 12.50 10.80
CA GLY A 230 4.72 12.08 11.62
C GLY A 230 4.83 12.61 13.05
N LEU A 231 5.98 12.39 13.68
CA LEU A 231 6.26 12.83 15.05
C LEU A 231 7.74 13.19 15.23
N THR A 232 8.02 14.25 15.98
CA THR A 232 9.39 14.58 16.40
C THR A 232 9.58 14.24 17.88
N LEU A 233 10.57 13.42 18.19
CA LEU A 233 10.88 12.99 19.56
C LEU A 233 12.36 13.22 19.86
N ASN A 234 12.68 13.83 21.01
CA ASN A 234 14.06 13.89 21.45
C ASN A 234 14.37 12.63 22.27
N VAL A 235 15.16 11.71 21.71
CA VAL A 235 15.47 10.42 22.32
C VAL A 235 16.95 10.38 22.70
N PRO A 236 17.31 10.10 23.98
CA PRO A 236 18.70 10.01 24.40
C PRO A 236 19.52 9.09 23.49
N LYS A 237 20.79 9.45 23.24
CA LYS A 237 21.67 8.72 22.30
C LYS A 237 21.83 7.22 22.58
N HIS A 238 21.62 6.79 23.82
CA HIS A 238 21.74 5.40 24.24
C HIS A 238 20.43 4.60 24.11
N GLN A 239 19.32 5.25 23.73
CA GLN A 239 18.02 4.62 23.51
C GLN A 239 17.71 4.58 22.02
N ASN A 240 16.99 3.54 21.63
CA ASN A 240 16.48 3.34 20.29
C ASN A 240 14.96 3.41 20.29
N ILE A 241 14.39 3.87 19.17
CA ILE A 241 12.96 3.76 18.94
C ILE A 241 12.71 2.46 18.20
N ASN A 242 11.82 1.63 18.74
CA ASN A 242 11.39 0.40 18.11
C ASN A 242 9.94 0.55 17.64
N LEU A 243 9.76 0.47 16.32
CA LEU A 243 8.46 0.40 15.68
C LEU A 243 8.03 -1.08 15.63
N SER A 244 6.94 -1.38 16.33
CA SER A 244 6.34 -2.72 16.34
C SER A 244 4.94 -2.68 15.77
N ARG A 245 4.51 -3.79 15.17
CA ARG A 245 3.14 -3.97 14.69
C ARG A 245 2.41 -4.93 15.61
N LEU A 246 1.25 -4.52 16.11
CA LEU A 246 0.36 -5.32 16.93
C LEU A 246 -0.45 -6.30 16.07
N ASP A 247 -1.04 -7.32 16.71
CA ASP A 247 -1.83 -8.36 16.04
C ASP A 247 -3.08 -7.81 15.32
N ASP A 248 -3.63 -6.70 15.80
CA ASP A 248 -4.74 -5.97 15.18
C ASP A 248 -4.30 -5.08 14.00
N GLY A 249 -3.00 -5.05 13.71
CA GLY A 249 -2.40 -4.30 12.62
C GLY A 249 -1.99 -2.87 12.99
N HIS A 250 -2.30 -2.38 14.19
CA HIS A 250 -1.85 -1.06 14.64
C HIS A 250 -0.34 -1.03 14.86
N LEU A 251 0.27 0.11 14.54
CA LEU A 251 1.69 0.37 14.82
C LEU A 251 1.83 0.96 16.22
N THR A 252 2.83 0.49 16.96
CA THR A 252 3.20 0.99 18.28
C THR A 252 4.68 1.36 18.32
N LEU A 253 5.00 2.36 19.14
CA LEU A 253 6.35 2.87 19.34
C LEU A 253 6.77 2.61 20.77
N SER A 254 7.96 2.07 20.95
CA SER A 254 8.57 1.85 22.25
C SER A 254 10.01 2.34 22.26
N LEU A 255 10.50 2.73 23.44
CA LEU A 255 11.91 3.02 23.67
C LEU A 255 12.60 1.75 24.18
N ALA A 256 13.71 1.41 23.56
CA ALA A 256 14.57 0.28 23.92
C ALA A 256 15.96 0.76 24.34
#